data_AF-A0A2G2NMW8-F1
#
_entry.id   AF-A0A2G2NMW8-F1
#
_cell.length_a   1.000
_cell.length_b   1.000
_cell.length_c   1.000
_cell.angle_alpha   90.00
_cell.angle_beta   90.00
_cell.angle_gamma   90.00
#
_symmetry.space_group_name_H-M   'P 1'
#
loop_
_entity.id
_entity.type
_entity.pdbx_description
1 polymer ?
#
loop_
_entity_poly.entity_id
_entity_poly.type
_entity_poly.pdbx_seq_one_letter_code
_entity_poly.pdbx_strand_id
1 'polypeptide(L)'
;MSEPQLQMPRACDSCEHYKPVGWGEDKHCPFPRQSASAPKPTRTPYGRCDLHGTEVFATEICNSHEPEPFVHLVDVTNRPEPRTAIQERLL
;
A
#
# COMPACT_ATOMS: atom_id res chain seq x y z
N MET A 1 2.00 2.48 28.93
CA MET A 1 2.10 2.92 27.53
C MET A 1 2.65 1.73 26.77
N SER A 2 1.84 1.07 25.97
CA SER A 2 2.24 -0.12 25.23
C SER A 2 3.11 0.32 24.05
N GLU A 3 4.34 -0.17 23.95
CA GLU A 3 5.18 0.05 22.76
C GLU A 3 4.46 -0.45 21.49
N PRO A 4 4.64 0.21 20.33
CA PRO A 4 4.09 -0.30 19.08
C PRO A 4 4.67 -1.68 18.81
N GLN A 5 3.78 -2.67 18.67
CA GLN A 5 4.18 -4.08 18.58
C GLN A 5 4.55 -4.50 17.15
N LEU A 6 4.21 -3.67 16.15
CA LEU A 6 4.42 -3.99 14.74
C LEU A 6 4.86 -2.75 13.95
N GLN A 7 5.96 -2.88 13.19
CA GLN A 7 6.38 -1.89 12.20
C GLN A 7 5.78 -2.23 10.85
N MET A 8 5.14 -1.26 10.20
CA MET A 8 4.57 -1.42 8.86
C MET A 8 4.93 -0.22 7.99
N PRO A 9 4.97 -0.37 6.66
CA PRO A 9 5.26 0.75 5.80
C PRO A 9 4.14 1.77 5.84
N ARG A 10 4.49 3.05 5.66
CA ARG A 10 3.52 4.13 5.43
C ARG A 10 2.91 3.99 4.04
N ALA A 11 1.94 3.10 3.90
CA ALA A 11 1.23 2.79 2.67
C ALA A 11 -0.18 2.27 2.99
N CYS A 12 -1.00 2.00 1.97
CA CYS A 12 -2.36 1.49 2.13
C CYS A 12 -2.41 0.18 2.92
N ASP A 13 -1.38 -0.67 2.85
CA ASP A 13 -1.33 -1.93 3.59
C ASP A 13 -1.40 -1.79 5.12
N SER A 14 -1.01 -0.64 5.66
CA SER A 14 -1.06 -0.32 7.09
C SER A 14 -2.27 0.52 7.47
N CYS A 15 -3.19 0.79 6.53
CA CYS A 15 -4.35 1.64 6.75
C CYS A 15 -5.60 0.86 7.18
N GLU A 16 -6.35 1.38 8.16
CA GLU A 16 -7.62 0.77 8.63
C GLU A 16 -8.66 0.58 7.51
N HIS A 17 -8.61 1.46 6.50
CA HIS A 17 -9.55 1.49 5.38
C HIS A 17 -9.19 0.52 4.24
N TYR A 18 -8.06 -0.19 4.32
CA TYR A 18 -7.62 -1.11 3.27
C TYR A 18 -8.15 -2.53 3.50
N LYS A 19 -8.77 -3.11 2.47
CA LYS A 19 -9.24 -4.50 2.45
C LYS A 19 -8.49 -5.28 1.37
N PRO A 20 -7.62 -6.24 1.73
CA PRO A 20 -6.86 -6.99 0.74
C PRO A 20 -7.79 -7.85 -0.13
N VAL A 21 -7.52 -7.87 -1.43
CA VAL A 21 -8.30 -8.66 -2.42
C VAL A 21 -7.43 -9.71 -3.09
N GLY A 22 -6.23 -9.35 -3.54
CA GLY A 22 -5.35 -10.29 -4.23
C GLY A 22 -4.11 -9.63 -4.82
N TRP A 23 -3.72 -10.08 -6.01
CA TRP A 23 -2.52 -9.62 -6.72
C TRP A 23 -2.88 -9.10 -8.12
N GLY A 24 -2.40 -7.91 -8.47
CA GLY A 24 -2.67 -7.25 -9.75
C GLY A 24 -1.39 -6.91 -10.50
N GLU A 25 -1.45 -6.87 -11.83
CA GLU A 25 -0.33 -6.40 -12.67
C GLU A 25 -0.02 -4.93 -12.39
N ASP A 26 1.25 -4.64 -12.14
CA ASP A 26 1.75 -3.35 -11.72
C ASP A 26 3.09 -3.03 -12.40
N LYS A 27 3.07 -2.03 -13.30
CA LYS A 27 4.27 -1.51 -13.96
C LYS A 27 5.31 -0.95 -12.97
N HIS A 28 4.90 -0.64 -11.75
CA HIS A 28 5.74 -0.11 -10.67
C HIS A 28 6.05 -1.15 -9.58
N CYS A 29 5.91 -2.45 -9.87
CA CYS A 29 6.12 -3.51 -8.89
C CYS A 29 7.46 -3.35 -8.14
N PRO A 30 7.43 -3.11 -6.81
CA PRO A 30 8.64 -2.76 -6.06
C PRO A 30 9.48 -3.99 -5.72
N PHE A 31 8.93 -5.20 -5.83
CA PHE A 31 9.62 -6.40 -5.36
C PHE A 31 10.87 -6.72 -6.18
N PRO A 32 12.01 -6.99 -5.53
CA PRO A 32 13.23 -7.37 -6.24
C PRO A 32 13.08 -8.74 -6.91
N ARG A 33 13.98 -9.03 -7.85
CA ARG A 33 14.13 -10.39 -8.36
C ARG A 33 14.59 -11.29 -7.21
N GLN A 34 14.07 -12.51 -7.14
CA GLN A 34 14.49 -13.50 -6.13
C GLN A 34 15.94 -13.96 -6.34
N SER A 35 16.42 -13.93 -7.59
CA SER A 35 17.80 -14.21 -7.98
C SER A 35 18.14 -13.48 -9.28
N ALA A 36 19.42 -13.43 -9.64
CA ALA A 36 19.87 -12.77 -10.87
C ALA A 36 19.19 -13.31 -12.14
N SER A 37 18.87 -14.61 -12.16
CA SER A 37 18.25 -15.28 -13.30
C SER A 37 16.71 -15.29 -13.26
N ALA A 38 16.11 -14.93 -12.12
CA ALA A 38 14.66 -14.90 -12.00
C ALA A 38 14.07 -13.71 -12.77
N PRO A 39 12.89 -13.86 -13.41
CA PRO A 39 12.18 -12.73 -13.98
C PRO A 39 11.85 -11.68 -12.91
N LYS A 40 11.81 -10.40 -13.30
CA LYS A 40 11.35 -9.31 -12.42
C LYS A 40 9.86 -9.53 -12.14
N PRO A 41 9.44 -9.56 -10.86
CA PRO A 41 8.02 -9.61 -10.54
C PRO A 41 7.26 -8.45 -11.18
N THR A 42 6.06 -8.74 -11.69
CA THR A 42 5.18 -7.75 -12.34
C THR A 42 3.91 -7.50 -11.55
N ARG A 43 3.70 -8.18 -10.42
CA ARG A 43 2.46 -8.12 -9.65
C ARG A 43 2.69 -7.57 -8.24
N THR A 44 1.78 -6.72 -7.81
CA THR A 44 1.74 -6.13 -6.46
C THR A 44 0.44 -6.51 -5.76
N PRO A 45 0.42 -6.75 -4.44
CA PRO A 45 -0.82 -6.94 -3.71
C PRO A 45 -1.74 -5.73 -3.90
N TYR A 46 -3.01 -5.97 -4.13
CA TYR A 46 -4.03 -4.93 -4.23
C TYR A 46 -5.25 -5.27 -3.40
N GLY A 47 -6.02 -4.24 -3.14
CA GLY A 47 -7.23 -4.31 -2.34
C GLY A 47 -8.18 -3.17 -2.66
N ARG A 48 -9.20 -3.03 -1.84
CA ARG A 48 -10.14 -1.92 -1.87
C ARG A 48 -9.82 -0.94 -0.76
N CYS A 49 -9.80 0.35 -1.07
CA CYS A 49 -9.84 1.40 -0.08
C CYS A 49 -11.31 1.78 0.16
N ASP A 50 -11.83 1.49 1.36
CA ASP A 50 -13.23 1.77 1.70
C ASP A 50 -13.51 3.27 1.85
N LEU A 51 -12.50 4.07 2.19
CA LEU A 51 -12.61 5.52 2.32
C LEU A 51 -12.87 6.22 0.98
N HIS A 52 -12.15 5.83 -0.08
CA HIS A 52 -12.28 6.40 -1.42
C HIS A 52 -13.17 5.56 -2.35
N GLY A 53 -13.57 4.36 -1.93
CA GLY A 53 -14.46 3.48 -2.68
C GLY A 53 -13.85 2.88 -3.95
N THR A 54 -12.51 2.77 -4.04
CA THR A 54 -11.79 2.31 -5.24
C THR A 54 -10.74 1.24 -4.93
N GLU A 55 -10.27 0.54 -5.97
CA GLU A 55 -9.12 -0.35 -5.86
C GLU A 55 -7.81 0.42 -5.81
N VAL A 56 -6.91 -0.01 -4.94
CA VAL A 56 -5.57 0.54 -4.71
C VAL A 56 -4.56 -0.60 -4.57
N PHE A 57 -3.31 -0.40 -4.97
CA PHE A 57 -2.22 -1.29 -4.56
C PHE A 57 -1.87 -1.06 -3.08
N ALA A 58 -1.41 -2.12 -2.42
CA ALA A 58 -0.96 -2.11 -1.03
C ALA A 58 0.17 -1.09 -0.78
N THR A 59 0.92 -0.74 -1.82
CA THR A 59 2.09 0.16 -1.78
C THR A 59 1.77 1.61 -2.14
N GLU A 60 0.50 1.93 -2.41
CA GLU A 60 0.00 3.29 -2.60
C GLU A 60 -0.17 4.00 -1.25
N ILE A 61 -0.40 5.31 -1.29
CA ILE A 61 -0.78 6.11 -0.12
C ILE A 61 -1.68 7.25 -0.58
N CYS A 62 -2.69 7.60 0.24
CA CYS A 62 -3.53 8.77 0.04
C CYS A 62 -3.30 9.81 1.16
N ASN A 63 -3.77 11.03 0.96
CA ASN A 63 -3.62 12.10 1.96
C ASN A 63 -4.45 11.87 3.23
N SER A 64 -5.42 10.96 3.17
CA SER A 64 -6.29 10.58 4.30
C SER A 64 -5.87 9.24 4.94
N HIS A 65 -4.59 8.85 4.81
CA HIS A 65 -4.06 7.63 5.41
C HIS A 65 -4.25 7.62 6.93
N GLU A 66 -4.92 6.58 7.43
CA GLU A 66 -5.18 6.35 8.85
C GLU A 66 -4.61 4.98 9.23
N PRO A 67 -3.47 4.93 9.94
CA PRO A 67 -2.82 3.67 10.25
C PRO A 67 -3.60 2.85 11.27
N GLU A 68 -3.52 1.53 11.14
CA GLU A 68 -4.06 0.57 12.11
C GLU A 68 -3.56 0.86 13.53
N PRO A 69 -4.38 0.62 14.57
CA PRO A 69 -3.97 0.83 15.94
C PRO A 69 -2.72 0.00 16.27
N PHE A 70 -1.81 0.56 17.07
CA PHE A 70 -0.57 -0.09 17.53
C PHE A 70 0.52 -0.30 16.46
N VAL A 71 0.33 0.18 15.23
CA VAL A 71 1.34 0.17 14.17
C VAL A 71 2.28 1.37 14.28
N HIS A 72 3.59 1.11 14.17
CA HIS A 72 4.57 2.16 13.92
C HIS A 72 4.87 2.24 12.41
N LEU A 73 4.61 3.41 11.83
CA LEU A 73 4.82 3.64 10.42
C LEU A 73 6.29 3.90 10.10
N VAL A 74 6.81 3.16 9.14
CA VAL A 74 8.13 3.36 8.54
C VAL A 74 7.94 3.98 7.16
N ASP A 75 8.61 5.09 6.90
CA ASP A 75 8.55 5.74 5.59
C ASP A 75 9.19 4.84 4.53
N VAL A 76 8.50 4.67 3.40
CA VAL A 76 8.96 3.89 2.26
C VAL A 76 8.73 4.67 0.97
N THR A 77 9.37 4.24 -0.11
CA THR A 77 9.04 4.75 -1.43
C THR A 77 7.68 4.21 -1.85
N ASN A 78 6.66 5.05 -1.76
CA ASN A 78 5.33 4.73 -2.28
C ASN A 78 5.34 4.62 -3.80
N ARG A 79 4.31 3.94 -4.32
CA ARG A 79 4.05 3.90 -5.76
C ARG A 79 3.87 5.33 -6.29
N PRO A 80 4.49 5.70 -7.43
CA PRO A 80 4.49 7.09 -7.92
C PRO A 80 3.14 7.55 -8.49
N GLU A 81 2.32 6.61 -8.95
CA GLU A 81 0.98 6.87 -9.48
C GLU A 81 -0.01 5.96 -8.73
N PRO A 82 -1.28 6.35 -8.58
CA PRO A 82 -2.29 5.46 -8.03
C PRO A 82 -2.74 4.41 -9.08
N ARG A 83 -3.30 3.28 -8.64
CA ARG A 83 -3.87 2.25 -9.53
C ARG A 83 -5.06 2.81 -10.30
N THR A 84 -5.90 3.55 -9.59
CA THR A 84 -7.08 4.23 -10.10
C THR A 84 -7.04 5.65 -9.59
N ALA A 85 -7.53 6.62 -10.37
CA ALA A 85 -7.62 8.00 -9.91
C ALA A 85 -8.44 8.07 -8.60
N ILE A 86 -7.84 8.61 -7.55
CA ILE A 86 -8.50 8.86 -6.27
C ILE A 86 -8.94 10.32 -6.22
N GLN A 87 -10.17 10.56 -5.75
CA GLN A 87 -10.59 11.89 -5.36
C GLN A 87 -10.20 12.10 -3.90
N GLU A 88 -9.20 12.94 -3.68
CA GLU A 88 -8.74 13.30 -2.34
C GLU A 88 -9.75 14.22 -1.65
N ARG A 89 -9.85 14.11 -0.33
CA ARG A 89 -10.51 15.14 0.47
C ARG A 89 -9.62 16.37 0.48
N LEU A 90 -10.21 17.54 0.27
CA LEU A 90 -9.57 18.81 0.59
C LEU A 90 -9.46 18.85 2.11
N LEU A 91 -8.26 18.59 2.63
CA LEU A 91 -7.92 18.76 4.05
C LEU A 91 -7.95 20.24 4.43
#